data_AF-A0A6P2B7T2-F1
#
_entry.id   AF-A0A6P2B7T2-F1
#
_cell.length_a   1.000
_cell.length_b   1.000
_cell.length_c   1.000
_cell.angle_alpha   90.00
_cell.angle_beta   90.00
_cell.angle_gamma   90.00
#
_symmetry.space_group_name_H-M   'P 1'
#
loop_
_entity.id
_entity.type
_entity.pdbx_description
1 polymer ?
#
loop_
_entity_poly.entity_id
_entity_poly.type
_entity_poly.pdbx_seq_one_letter_code
_entity_poly.pdbx_strand_id
1 'polypeptide(L)'
;MSKKLRLLMVMMLVVALAVAACGGDDDDTPDVVDTVAEEVEEAVEAVEEAAEEAAEEAEEVAEEVEEAVEEVVEEVEEVIDGDETEEPTEEAVEEVEEATEEVEEAEEAEEVAEETAPADFNVLLSAIEAAGLTDALAENGPFTIFAPSDEAFEAALEALGLTAEELLASDDLEGILLYHVVEGEVPSEVVVTLDGESVTTLSGADVVISVTDEGVMVNSANVIMVDVEADNGIIHVIDAVLLPPVEEVEEAVEEVEEAVEEVEEAEEVAEVAEEAEEVAGLITSACLVTDQGGIDDGNFNALANDGMERAAADFGLQTTVIESTVAADYAPNIQTCLESNADIVITVGFLLVDATLEAAIANPDTFFIGVDQFYDGHPENLVGTMFREDQAGFLVGAMAALMTETDIIAGVYGIDVPAVVKFRNGFEQGARYINPDITVLGQYTDSFVNAALGATVAEQFIGEGADVIFGAGGGTGTGGIQFAAAQGVLAIGVDQDEYFTNFDAGESPGAENLITSALKSVDVSVYDMIAALVGAEGYEWMGGDNYLLEAANNGIGFAPAHDADVPAEVTERIEEIFALLQSGELDTGVDG
;
A
#
# COMPACT_ATOMS: atom_id res chain seq x y z
N MET A 1 -8.62 -28.21 -35.77
CA MET A 1 -9.65 -27.88 -36.79
C MET A 1 -9.70 -28.88 -37.96
N SER A 2 -10.83 -29.59 -38.14
CA SER A 2 -11.03 -30.52 -39.26
C SER A 2 -11.07 -29.79 -40.61
N LYS A 3 -10.51 -30.39 -41.67
CA LYS A 3 -10.53 -29.86 -43.05
C LYS A 3 -11.93 -29.54 -43.58
N LYS A 4 -12.98 -30.09 -42.96
CA LYS A 4 -14.37 -29.80 -43.30
C LYS A 4 -14.83 -28.42 -42.80
N LEU A 5 -14.38 -27.99 -41.62
CA LEU A 5 -14.74 -26.71 -41.01
C LEU A 5 -14.06 -25.53 -41.72
N ARG A 6 -12.80 -25.72 -42.14
CA ARG A 6 -12.08 -24.76 -43.01
C ARG A 6 -12.70 -24.61 -44.40
N LEU A 7 -13.37 -25.64 -44.91
CA LEU A 7 -14.05 -25.57 -46.20
C LEU A 7 -15.39 -24.84 -46.09
N LEU A 8 -16.06 -24.94 -44.93
CA LEU A 8 -17.32 -24.27 -44.63
C LEU A 8 -17.14 -22.74 -44.51
N MET A 9 -16.12 -22.30 -43.77
CA MET A 9 -15.75 -20.88 -43.66
C MET A 9 -15.35 -20.26 -45.01
N VAL A 10 -14.57 -20.98 -45.82
CA VAL A 10 -14.19 -20.51 -47.17
C VAL A 10 -15.41 -20.46 -48.10
N MET A 11 -16.39 -21.37 -47.97
CA MET A 11 -17.62 -21.30 -48.76
C MET A 11 -18.53 -20.15 -48.31
N MET A 12 -18.68 -19.90 -47.01
CA MET A 12 -19.47 -18.76 -46.50
C MET A 12 -18.86 -17.43 -46.93
N LEU A 13 -17.53 -17.31 -46.89
CA LEU A 13 -16.82 -16.11 -47.35
C LEU A 13 -16.97 -15.91 -48.87
N VAL A 14 -16.87 -16.98 -49.67
CA VAL A 14 -17.07 -16.91 -51.13
C VAL A 14 -18.52 -16.59 -51.50
N VAL A 15 -19.50 -17.04 -50.72
CA VAL A 15 -20.91 -16.70 -50.92
C VAL A 15 -21.18 -15.25 -50.54
N ALA A 16 -20.64 -14.75 -49.42
CA ALA A 16 -20.74 -13.35 -49.03
C ALA A 16 -20.09 -12.41 -50.07
N LEU A 17 -18.92 -12.77 -50.60
CA LEU A 17 -18.24 -12.06 -51.69
C LEU A 17 -19.01 -12.14 -53.02
N ALA A 18 -19.64 -13.27 -53.34
CA ALA A 18 -20.45 -13.40 -54.56
C ALA A 18 -21.76 -12.60 -54.49
N VAL A 19 -22.36 -12.49 -53.30
CA VAL A 19 -23.55 -11.67 -53.04
C VAL A 19 -23.20 -10.17 -53.10
N ALA A 20 -22.04 -9.77 -52.57
CA ALA A 20 -21.52 -8.41 -52.68
C ALA A 20 -21.15 -8.03 -54.13
N ALA A 21 -20.67 -8.99 -54.93
CA ALA A 21 -20.25 -8.74 -56.32
C ALA A 21 -21.40 -8.66 -57.36
N CYS A 22 -22.61 -9.11 -57.03
CA CYS A 22 -23.75 -9.19 -57.97
C CYS A 22 -24.78 -8.05 -57.84
N GLY A 23 -24.45 -6.94 -57.16
CA GLY A 23 -25.30 -5.75 -57.03
C GLY A 23 -25.43 -4.88 -58.29
N GLY A 24 -25.61 -5.47 -59.48
CA GLY A 24 -25.83 -4.75 -60.74
C GLY A 24 -26.89 -5.42 -61.60
N ASP A 25 -27.99 -4.71 -61.86
CA ASP A 25 -29.09 -5.08 -62.75
C ASP A 25 -28.60 -5.62 -64.12
N ASP A 26 -28.62 -6.94 -64.32
CA ASP A 26 -28.87 -7.57 -65.61
C ASP A 26 -29.59 -8.93 -65.41
N ASP A 27 -30.70 -9.06 -66.11
CA ASP A 27 -31.76 -10.07 -66.02
C ASP A 27 -31.32 -11.38 -66.71
N ASP A 28 -30.56 -12.28 -66.04
CA ASP A 28 -30.44 -13.73 -66.36
C ASP A 28 -29.44 -14.49 -65.44
N THR A 29 -29.72 -14.72 -64.15
CA THR A 29 -29.14 -15.87 -63.39
C THR A 29 -29.95 -16.23 -62.13
N PRO A 30 -30.98 -17.11 -62.22
CA PRO A 30 -31.74 -17.55 -61.05
C PRO A 30 -31.49 -19.01 -60.62
N ASP A 31 -30.37 -19.65 -60.97
CA ASP A 31 -30.21 -21.12 -60.79
C ASP A 31 -29.02 -21.56 -59.92
N VAL A 32 -28.31 -20.65 -59.23
CA VAL A 32 -27.10 -21.01 -58.43
C VAL A 32 -27.23 -20.67 -56.94
N VAL A 33 -27.98 -19.63 -56.58
CA VAL A 33 -28.12 -19.19 -55.18
C VAL A 33 -29.07 -20.11 -54.41
N ASP A 34 -30.19 -20.52 -55.03
CA ASP A 34 -31.17 -21.41 -54.39
C ASP A 34 -30.62 -22.83 -54.15
N THR A 35 -29.74 -23.34 -55.01
CA THR A 35 -29.17 -24.69 -54.86
C THR A 35 -28.06 -24.75 -53.81
N VAL A 36 -27.36 -23.63 -53.57
CA VAL A 36 -26.30 -23.53 -52.56
C VAL A 36 -26.88 -23.25 -51.18
N ALA A 37 -28.01 -22.54 -51.09
CA ALA A 37 -28.72 -22.34 -49.83
C ALA A 37 -29.30 -23.67 -49.28
N GLU A 38 -29.88 -24.52 -50.14
CA GLU A 38 -30.47 -25.81 -49.74
C GLU A 38 -29.41 -26.82 -49.24
N GLU A 39 -28.19 -26.82 -49.80
CA GLU A 39 -27.09 -27.70 -49.35
C GLU A 39 -26.37 -27.17 -48.08
N VAL A 40 -26.51 -25.89 -47.74
CA VAL A 40 -25.95 -25.29 -46.52
C VAL A 40 -26.88 -25.52 -45.33
N GLU A 41 -28.20 -25.42 -45.54
CA GLU A 41 -29.20 -25.68 -44.50
C GLU A 41 -29.16 -27.15 -44.03
N GLU A 42 -29.03 -28.11 -44.95
CA GLU A 42 -28.89 -29.55 -44.63
C GLU A 42 -27.55 -29.88 -43.92
N ALA A 43 -26.52 -29.05 -44.07
CA ALA A 43 -25.21 -29.24 -43.44
C ALA A 43 -25.10 -28.60 -42.04
N VAL A 44 -25.87 -27.55 -41.77
CA VAL A 44 -25.97 -26.92 -40.44
C VAL A 44 -26.80 -27.80 -39.50
N GLU A 45 -27.93 -28.33 -39.98
CA GLU A 45 -28.80 -29.21 -39.20
C GLU A 45 -28.07 -30.50 -38.75
N ALA A 46 -27.18 -31.04 -39.61
CA ALA A 46 -26.36 -32.22 -39.30
C ALA A 46 -25.18 -31.96 -38.33
N VAL A 47 -24.84 -30.69 -38.07
CA VAL A 47 -23.78 -30.30 -37.12
C VAL A 47 -24.38 -29.99 -35.75
N GLU A 48 -25.57 -29.38 -35.72
CA GLU A 48 -26.33 -29.19 -34.47
C GLU A 48 -26.73 -30.56 -33.86
N GLU A 49 -27.21 -31.51 -34.68
CA GLU A 49 -27.58 -32.86 -34.20
C GLU A 49 -26.36 -33.62 -33.62
N ALA A 50 -25.15 -33.38 -34.14
CA ALA A 50 -23.92 -34.01 -33.65
C ALA A 50 -23.35 -33.34 -32.39
N ALA A 51 -23.68 -32.07 -32.14
CA ALA A 51 -23.30 -31.36 -30.92
C ALA A 51 -24.25 -31.72 -29.77
N GLU A 52 -25.55 -31.90 -30.06
CA GLU A 52 -26.55 -32.35 -29.09
C GLU A 52 -26.27 -33.79 -28.64
N GLU A 53 -25.89 -34.70 -29.55
CA GLU A 53 -25.50 -36.09 -29.22
C GLU A 53 -24.23 -36.16 -28.34
N ALA A 54 -23.29 -35.23 -28.52
CA ALA A 54 -22.07 -35.16 -27.71
C ALA A 54 -22.31 -34.57 -26.31
N ALA A 55 -23.25 -33.64 -26.18
CA ALA A 55 -23.67 -33.09 -24.88
C ALA A 55 -24.46 -34.13 -24.06
N GLU A 56 -25.31 -34.93 -24.72
CA GLU A 56 -26.08 -35.99 -24.06
C GLU A 56 -25.16 -37.14 -23.56
N GLU A 57 -24.11 -37.50 -24.31
CA GLU A 57 -23.09 -38.47 -23.84
C GLU A 57 -22.26 -37.92 -22.65
N ALA A 58 -22.01 -36.62 -22.58
CA ALA A 58 -21.28 -36.01 -21.47
C ALA A 58 -22.12 -35.93 -20.18
N GLU A 59 -23.43 -35.65 -20.32
CA GLU A 59 -24.37 -35.65 -19.19
C GLU A 59 -24.57 -37.07 -18.63
N GLU A 60 -24.59 -38.11 -19.48
CA GLU A 60 -24.69 -39.51 -19.04
C GLU A 60 -23.45 -39.98 -18.27
N VAL A 61 -22.25 -39.51 -18.65
CA VAL A 61 -21.00 -39.82 -17.93
C VAL A 61 -20.92 -39.06 -16.61
N ALA A 62 -21.40 -37.82 -16.55
CA ALA A 62 -21.45 -37.06 -15.30
C ALA A 62 -22.40 -37.70 -14.27
N GLU A 63 -23.55 -38.23 -14.73
CA GLU A 63 -24.50 -38.94 -13.86
C GLU A 63 -23.93 -40.29 -13.35
N GLU A 64 -23.17 -41.03 -14.18
CA GLU A 64 -22.46 -42.25 -13.74
C GLU A 64 -21.35 -41.96 -12.71
N VAL A 65 -20.68 -40.80 -12.82
CA VAL A 65 -19.66 -40.37 -11.86
C VAL A 65 -20.29 -39.92 -10.52
N GLU A 66 -21.43 -39.23 -10.57
CA GLU A 66 -22.16 -38.84 -9.36
C GLU A 66 -22.67 -40.08 -8.59
N GLU A 67 -23.17 -41.10 -9.28
CA GLU A 67 -23.60 -42.38 -8.67
C GLU A 67 -22.41 -43.15 -8.07
N ALA A 68 -21.25 -43.14 -8.72
CA ALA A 68 -20.03 -43.77 -8.20
C ALA A 68 -19.48 -43.06 -6.94
N VAL A 69 -19.58 -41.73 -6.89
CA VAL A 69 -19.20 -40.94 -5.72
C VAL A 69 -20.16 -41.20 -4.55
N GLU A 70 -21.47 -41.33 -4.81
CA GLU A 70 -22.46 -41.65 -3.76
C GLU A 70 -22.25 -43.06 -3.16
N GLU A 71 -21.88 -44.06 -3.98
CA GLU A 71 -21.58 -45.43 -3.53
C GLU A 71 -20.31 -45.47 -2.65
N VAL A 72 -19.26 -44.72 -3.00
CA VAL A 72 -18.03 -44.59 -2.20
C VAL A 72 -18.30 -43.87 -0.88
N VAL A 73 -19.17 -42.85 -0.88
CA VAL A 73 -19.56 -42.15 0.34
C VAL A 73 -20.37 -43.05 1.28
N GLU A 74 -21.28 -43.90 0.77
CA GLU A 74 -21.99 -44.90 1.60
C GLU A 74 -21.04 -45.95 2.19
N GLU A 75 -20.05 -46.44 1.42
CA GLU A 75 -19.05 -47.38 1.95
C GLU A 75 -18.16 -46.73 3.04
N VAL A 76 -17.82 -45.45 2.90
CA VAL A 76 -17.06 -44.69 3.90
C VAL A 76 -17.90 -44.41 5.16
N GLU A 77 -19.20 -44.17 5.03
CA GLU A 77 -20.11 -44.00 6.17
C GLU A 77 -20.36 -45.31 6.94
N GLU A 78 -20.44 -46.47 6.26
CA GLU A 78 -20.53 -47.79 6.95
C GLU A 78 -19.25 -48.14 7.74
N VAL A 79 -18.08 -47.65 7.33
CA VAL A 79 -16.81 -47.83 8.05
C VAL A 79 -16.74 -46.98 9.32
N ILE A 80 -17.45 -45.84 9.39
CA ILE A 80 -17.41 -44.91 10.53
C ILE A 80 -18.27 -45.39 11.72
N ASP A 81 -19.26 -46.28 11.52
CA ASP A 81 -20.15 -46.77 12.60
C ASP A 81 -19.81 -48.21 13.10
N GLY A 82 -18.72 -48.82 12.60
CA GLY A 82 -18.25 -50.16 12.97
C GLY A 82 -16.85 -50.17 13.59
N ASP A 83 -16.76 -50.41 14.90
CA ASP A 83 -15.52 -50.73 15.63
C ASP A 83 -14.81 -51.94 15.01
N GLU A 84 -13.87 -51.76 14.07
CA GLU A 84 -12.57 -52.44 13.95
C GLU A 84 -11.62 -51.65 13.00
N THR A 85 -10.34 -51.55 13.38
CA THR A 85 -9.29 -50.81 12.67
C THR A 85 -8.76 -51.55 11.43
N GLU A 86 -9.01 -51.03 10.22
CA GLU A 86 -8.13 -51.25 9.04
C GLU A 86 -8.00 -49.93 8.26
N GLU A 87 -6.76 -49.54 7.93
CA GLU A 87 -6.46 -48.39 7.05
C GLU A 87 -6.83 -48.73 5.60
N PRO A 88 -7.25 -47.74 4.77
CA PRO A 88 -7.57 -47.98 3.37
C PRO A 88 -6.37 -48.58 2.63
N THR A 89 -6.60 -49.57 1.77
CA THR A 89 -5.55 -50.26 1.03
C THR A 89 -4.93 -49.34 -0.02
N GLU A 90 -3.60 -49.42 -0.21
CA GLU A 90 -2.80 -48.68 -1.21
C GLU A 90 -3.43 -48.71 -2.62
N GLU A 91 -4.15 -49.78 -2.96
CA GLU A 91 -4.85 -49.98 -4.25
C GLU A 91 -6.07 -49.05 -4.43
N ALA A 92 -6.75 -48.64 -3.34
CA ALA A 92 -7.92 -47.75 -3.40
C ALA A 92 -7.55 -46.26 -3.44
N VAL A 93 -6.32 -45.92 -3.04
CA VAL A 93 -5.78 -44.55 -3.16
C VAL A 93 -5.20 -44.34 -4.57
N GLU A 94 -4.61 -45.38 -5.16
CA GLU A 94 -4.09 -45.35 -6.54
C GLU A 94 -5.23 -45.25 -7.59
N GLU A 95 -6.37 -45.90 -7.38
CA GLU A 95 -7.55 -45.76 -8.27
C GLU A 95 -8.21 -44.35 -8.20
N VAL A 96 -8.09 -43.65 -7.06
CA VAL A 96 -8.61 -42.27 -6.91
C VAL A 96 -7.63 -41.25 -7.49
N GLU A 97 -6.31 -41.47 -7.36
CA GLU A 97 -5.31 -40.62 -8.02
C GLU A 97 -5.39 -40.72 -9.56
N GLU A 98 -5.59 -41.92 -10.11
CA GLU A 98 -5.71 -42.13 -11.56
C GLU A 98 -7.02 -41.51 -12.11
N ALA A 99 -8.11 -41.55 -11.34
CA ALA A 99 -9.38 -40.89 -11.69
C ALA A 99 -9.31 -39.35 -11.57
N THR A 100 -8.52 -38.79 -10.65
CA THR A 100 -8.31 -37.33 -10.56
C THR A 100 -7.41 -36.79 -11.67
N GLU A 101 -6.46 -37.58 -12.18
CA GLU A 101 -5.57 -37.18 -13.28
C GLU A 101 -6.30 -37.18 -14.63
N GLU A 102 -7.28 -38.07 -14.83
CA GLU A 102 -8.16 -38.04 -16.02
C GLU A 102 -9.21 -36.90 -16.00
N VAL A 103 -9.53 -36.36 -14.81
CA VAL A 103 -10.39 -35.17 -14.65
C VAL A 103 -9.62 -33.87 -14.92
N GLU A 104 -8.35 -33.76 -14.52
CA GLU A 104 -7.50 -32.62 -14.88
C GLU A 104 -7.25 -32.52 -16.40
N GLU A 105 -7.09 -33.64 -17.12
CA GLU A 105 -6.99 -33.64 -18.60
C GLU A 105 -8.34 -33.29 -19.29
N ALA A 106 -9.48 -33.44 -18.59
CA ALA A 106 -10.80 -33.07 -19.11
C ALA A 106 -11.18 -31.60 -18.82
N GLU A 107 -10.78 -31.05 -17.68
CA GLU A 107 -10.90 -29.61 -17.38
C GLU A 107 -9.99 -28.76 -18.29
N GLU A 108 -8.77 -29.23 -18.63
CA GLU A 108 -7.92 -28.57 -19.65
C GLU A 108 -8.56 -28.60 -21.06
N ALA A 109 -9.49 -29.51 -21.33
CA ALA A 109 -10.24 -29.55 -22.59
C ALA A 109 -11.46 -28.61 -22.59
N GLU A 110 -11.95 -28.18 -21.42
CA GLU A 110 -12.99 -27.17 -21.26
C GLU A 110 -12.40 -25.75 -21.47
N GLU A 111 -11.20 -25.47 -20.94
CA GLU A 111 -10.53 -24.17 -21.11
C GLU A 111 -10.11 -23.90 -22.58
N VAL A 112 -9.79 -24.95 -23.34
CA VAL A 112 -9.46 -24.84 -24.79
C VAL A 112 -10.72 -24.77 -25.68
N ALA A 113 -11.91 -25.06 -25.14
CA ALA A 113 -13.16 -25.01 -25.89
C ALA A 113 -13.89 -23.66 -25.80
N GLU A 114 -13.61 -22.84 -24.79
CA GLU A 114 -14.18 -21.49 -24.66
C GLU A 114 -13.46 -20.46 -25.56
N GLU A 115 -12.18 -20.68 -25.90
CA GLU A 115 -11.37 -19.75 -26.72
C GLU A 115 -11.48 -19.96 -28.25
N THR A 116 -12.65 -20.32 -28.79
CA THR A 116 -12.89 -20.16 -30.25
C THR A 116 -14.36 -19.87 -30.60
N ALA A 117 -15.03 -19.00 -29.86
CA ALA A 117 -16.13 -18.23 -30.46
C ALA A 117 -15.55 -17.37 -31.61
N PRO A 118 -16.16 -17.31 -32.81
CA PRO A 118 -15.68 -16.38 -33.82
C PRO A 118 -15.83 -14.97 -33.27
N ALA A 119 -14.72 -14.23 -33.15
CA ALA A 119 -14.76 -12.81 -32.80
C ALA A 119 -15.73 -12.10 -33.76
N ASP A 120 -16.89 -11.72 -33.25
CA ASP A 120 -17.84 -10.90 -33.95
C ASP A 120 -17.24 -9.48 -34.01
N PHE A 121 -17.32 -8.84 -35.19
CA PHE A 121 -16.79 -7.48 -35.46
C PHE A 121 -17.94 -6.49 -35.75
N ASN A 122 -19.14 -6.78 -35.26
CA ASN A 122 -20.33 -6.03 -35.64
C ASN A 122 -20.26 -4.58 -35.13
N VAL A 123 -19.68 -4.35 -33.94
CA VAL A 123 -19.52 -3.02 -33.34
C VAL A 123 -18.47 -2.21 -34.10
N LEU A 124 -17.32 -2.83 -34.41
CA LEU A 124 -16.25 -2.19 -35.18
C LEU A 124 -16.71 -1.80 -36.59
N LEU A 125 -17.40 -2.69 -37.30
CA LEU A 125 -17.93 -2.41 -38.64
C LEU A 125 -18.95 -1.27 -38.60
N SER A 126 -19.84 -1.27 -37.60
CA SER A 126 -20.82 -0.20 -37.41
C SER A 126 -20.16 1.15 -37.11
N ALA A 127 -19.08 1.17 -36.33
CA ALA A 127 -18.31 2.37 -36.02
C ALA A 127 -17.58 2.93 -37.25
N ILE A 128 -16.97 2.07 -38.07
CA ILE A 128 -16.31 2.46 -39.33
C ILE A 128 -17.31 3.07 -40.31
N GLU A 129 -18.51 2.49 -40.42
CA GLU A 129 -19.59 3.03 -41.24
C GLU A 129 -20.09 4.39 -40.70
N ALA A 130 -20.28 4.50 -39.38
CA ALA A 130 -20.72 5.74 -38.73
C ALA A 130 -19.71 6.88 -38.89
N ALA A 131 -18.41 6.59 -38.79
CA ALA A 131 -17.33 7.55 -39.00
C ALA A 131 -17.07 7.87 -40.49
N GLY A 132 -17.68 7.14 -41.43
CA GLY A 132 -17.50 7.34 -42.86
C GLY A 132 -16.12 6.94 -43.39
N LEU A 133 -15.42 6.04 -42.70
CA LEU A 133 -14.07 5.60 -43.03
C LEU A 133 -14.02 4.42 -44.01
N THR A 134 -15.17 3.84 -44.37
CA THR A 134 -15.27 2.64 -45.23
C THR A 134 -14.52 2.78 -46.55
N ASP A 135 -14.75 3.87 -47.31
CA ASP A 135 -14.06 4.09 -48.59
C ASP A 135 -12.57 4.40 -48.38
N ALA A 136 -12.22 5.10 -47.30
CA ALA A 136 -10.84 5.49 -47.01
C ALA A 136 -9.95 4.28 -46.70
N LEU A 137 -10.46 3.34 -45.90
CA LEU A 137 -9.77 2.11 -45.51
C LEU A 137 -9.85 1.01 -46.58
N ALA A 138 -10.80 1.08 -47.52
CA ALA A 138 -10.89 0.15 -48.65
C ALA A 138 -10.06 0.55 -49.87
N GLU A 139 -9.86 1.86 -50.11
CA GLU A 139 -9.19 2.36 -51.32
C GLU A 139 -7.72 2.77 -51.12
N ASN A 140 -7.29 3.11 -49.90
CA ASN A 140 -5.92 3.55 -49.59
C ASN A 140 -5.19 2.47 -48.80
N GLY A 141 -3.93 2.19 -49.08
CA GLY A 141 -3.20 1.15 -48.36
C GLY A 141 -1.85 0.81 -49.00
N PRO A 142 -1.10 -0.14 -48.42
CA PRO A 142 -1.58 -1.10 -47.43
C PRO A 142 -1.65 -0.58 -45.98
N PHE A 143 -2.51 -1.17 -45.16
CA PHE A 143 -2.66 -0.87 -43.73
C PHE A 143 -2.45 -2.08 -42.82
N THR A 144 -2.14 -1.82 -41.55
CA THR A 144 -2.26 -2.78 -40.45
C THR A 144 -3.30 -2.26 -39.48
N ILE A 145 -4.36 -3.04 -39.23
CA ILE A 145 -5.47 -2.65 -38.36
C ILE A 145 -5.43 -3.51 -37.10
N PHE A 146 -5.38 -2.86 -35.94
CA PHE A 146 -5.61 -3.51 -34.66
C PHE A 146 -7.11 -3.47 -34.37
N ALA A 147 -7.82 -4.58 -34.58
CA ALA A 147 -9.27 -4.65 -34.48
C ALA A 147 -9.70 -5.17 -33.11
N PRO A 148 -10.34 -4.36 -32.25
CA PRO A 148 -10.94 -4.87 -31.03
C PRO A 148 -12.08 -5.85 -31.34
N SER A 149 -12.23 -6.90 -30.54
CA SER A 149 -13.41 -7.78 -30.57
C SER A 149 -14.66 -7.03 -30.10
N ASP A 150 -15.86 -7.55 -30.41
CA ASP A 150 -17.10 -6.98 -29.86
C ASP A 150 -17.11 -7.04 -28.31
N GLU A 151 -16.50 -8.07 -27.71
CA GLU A 151 -16.29 -8.16 -26.25
C GLU A 151 -15.38 -7.03 -25.71
N ALA A 152 -14.31 -6.69 -26.45
CA ALA A 152 -13.44 -5.58 -26.10
C ALA A 152 -14.19 -4.23 -26.14
N PHE A 153 -15.12 -4.08 -27.07
CA PHE A 153 -16.01 -2.92 -27.12
C PHE A 153 -17.02 -2.92 -25.97
N GLU A 154 -17.62 -4.06 -25.62
CA GLU A 154 -18.53 -4.17 -24.49
C GLU A 154 -17.83 -3.85 -23.17
N ALA A 155 -16.64 -4.42 -22.94
CA ALA A 155 -15.82 -4.13 -21.77
C ALA A 155 -15.40 -2.65 -21.70
N ALA A 156 -14.99 -2.06 -22.83
CA ALA A 156 -14.64 -0.63 -22.88
C ALA A 156 -15.87 0.27 -22.62
N LEU A 157 -17.04 -0.09 -23.13
CA LEU A 157 -18.29 0.65 -22.90
C LEU A 157 -18.76 0.54 -21.45
N GLU A 158 -18.68 -0.65 -20.84
CA GLU A 158 -19.00 -0.89 -19.44
C GLU A 158 -18.07 -0.10 -18.52
N ALA A 159 -16.76 -0.18 -18.75
CA ALA A 159 -15.75 0.57 -17.97
C ALA A 159 -15.94 2.09 -18.07
N LEU A 160 -16.40 2.60 -19.22
CA LEU A 160 -16.64 4.03 -19.44
C LEU A 160 -18.06 4.47 -19.08
N GLY A 161 -18.95 3.56 -18.67
CA GLY A 161 -20.36 3.85 -18.39
C GLY A 161 -21.14 4.40 -19.60
N LEU A 162 -20.69 4.09 -20.82
CA LEU A 162 -21.26 4.60 -22.07
C LEU A 162 -22.11 3.52 -22.76
N THR A 163 -23.16 3.95 -23.47
CA THR A 163 -23.86 3.07 -24.39
C THR A 163 -23.21 3.06 -25.77
N ALA A 164 -23.36 1.96 -26.52
CA ALA A 164 -22.88 1.89 -27.91
C ALA A 164 -23.47 3.01 -28.80
N GLU A 165 -24.70 3.47 -28.53
CA GLU A 165 -25.33 4.59 -29.23
C GLU A 165 -24.61 5.93 -28.95
N GLU A 166 -24.08 6.11 -27.75
CA GLU A 166 -23.32 7.31 -27.34
C GLU A 166 -21.90 7.30 -27.93
N LEU A 167 -21.23 6.14 -27.96
CA LEU A 167 -19.95 5.97 -28.62
C LEU A 167 -20.05 6.25 -30.13
N LEU A 168 -21.07 5.69 -30.79
CA LEU A 168 -21.32 5.90 -32.22
C LEU A 168 -21.74 7.35 -32.55
N ALA A 169 -22.19 8.11 -31.56
CA ALA A 169 -22.54 9.52 -31.69
C ALA A 169 -21.41 10.49 -31.30
N SER A 170 -20.25 9.97 -30.88
CA SER A 170 -19.10 10.78 -30.46
C SER A 170 -18.47 11.53 -31.63
N ASP A 171 -18.16 12.81 -31.41
CA ASP A 171 -17.44 13.65 -32.38
C ASP A 171 -15.97 13.18 -32.56
N ASP A 172 -15.43 12.39 -31.62
CA ASP A 172 -14.04 11.89 -31.61
C ASP A 172 -13.90 10.46 -32.18
N LEU A 173 -15.01 9.84 -32.59
CA LEU A 173 -15.05 8.46 -33.09
C LEU A 173 -14.07 8.21 -34.25
N GLU A 174 -13.95 9.18 -35.18
CA GLU A 174 -13.01 9.09 -36.31
C GLU A 174 -11.56 9.02 -35.83
N GLY A 175 -11.18 9.82 -34.82
CA GLY A 175 -9.83 9.86 -34.27
C GLY A 175 -9.46 8.57 -33.53
N ILE A 176 -10.42 8.01 -32.78
CA ILE A 176 -10.26 6.72 -32.08
C ILE A 176 -10.07 5.58 -33.08
N LEU A 177 -10.90 5.54 -34.13
CA LEU A 177 -10.77 4.50 -35.16
C LEU A 177 -9.46 4.61 -35.94
N LEU A 178 -8.99 5.83 -36.24
CA LEU A 178 -7.70 6.03 -36.91
C LEU A 178 -6.49 5.70 -36.03
N TYR A 179 -6.64 5.71 -34.70
CA TYR A 179 -5.59 5.29 -33.77
C TYR A 179 -5.38 3.76 -33.77
N HIS A 180 -6.38 3.00 -34.24
CA HIS A 180 -6.26 1.55 -34.43
C HIS A 180 -5.60 1.17 -35.76
N VAL A 181 -5.26 2.15 -36.62
CA VAL A 181 -4.76 1.90 -37.98
C VAL A 181 -3.33 2.43 -38.14
N VAL A 182 -2.45 1.58 -38.66
CA VAL A 182 -1.06 1.90 -38.99
C VAL A 182 -0.85 1.81 -40.50
N GLU A 183 -0.07 2.74 -41.07
CA GLU A 183 0.33 2.70 -42.49
C GLU A 183 1.39 1.62 -42.75
N GLY A 184 1.13 0.71 -43.69
CA GLY A 184 2.00 -0.40 -44.08
C GLY A 184 1.49 -1.78 -43.68
N GLU A 185 2.04 -2.83 -44.29
CA GLU A 185 1.81 -4.23 -43.86
C GLU A 185 2.85 -4.60 -42.79
N VAL A 186 2.39 -4.84 -41.58
CA VAL A 186 3.22 -5.28 -40.45
C VAL A 186 2.75 -6.68 -40.03
N PRO A 187 3.26 -7.75 -40.67
CA PRO A 187 2.92 -9.12 -40.28
C PRO A 187 3.55 -9.46 -38.92
N SER A 188 3.03 -10.49 -38.25
CA SER A 188 3.48 -10.94 -36.93
C SER A 188 4.99 -11.18 -36.86
N GLU A 189 5.59 -11.70 -37.93
CA GLU A 189 7.04 -11.89 -38.06
C GLU A 189 7.85 -10.58 -37.91
N VAL A 190 7.27 -9.44 -38.25
CA VAL A 190 7.85 -8.11 -38.08
C VAL A 190 7.48 -7.54 -36.73
N VAL A 191 6.24 -7.72 -36.27
CA VAL A 191 5.75 -7.23 -34.96
C VAL A 191 6.62 -7.73 -33.81
N VAL A 192 7.01 -9.01 -33.81
CA VAL A 192 7.88 -9.59 -32.78
C VAL A 192 9.31 -9.00 -32.74
N THR A 193 9.70 -8.24 -33.78
CA THR A 193 11.00 -7.55 -33.83
C THR A 193 10.96 -6.10 -33.36
N LEU A 194 9.76 -5.59 -33.06
CA LEU A 194 9.49 -4.19 -32.67
C LEU A 194 9.30 -4.03 -31.16
N ASP A 195 9.82 -4.97 -30.35
CA ASP A 195 9.72 -4.92 -28.89
C ASP A 195 10.30 -3.61 -28.32
N GLY A 196 9.44 -2.83 -27.66
CA GLY A 196 9.76 -1.51 -27.12
C GLY A 196 9.84 -0.39 -28.15
N GLU A 197 9.47 -0.62 -29.42
CA GLU A 197 9.40 0.42 -30.45
C GLU A 197 8.00 1.07 -30.51
N SER A 198 8.00 2.36 -30.84
CA SER A 198 6.78 3.15 -31.07
C SER A 198 6.46 3.23 -32.56
N VAL A 199 5.20 2.99 -32.92
CA VAL A 199 4.70 2.99 -34.30
C VAL A 199 3.62 4.04 -34.46
N THR A 200 3.81 4.96 -35.40
CA THR A 200 2.86 6.06 -35.66
C THR A 200 1.60 5.54 -36.37
N THR A 201 0.45 5.85 -35.79
CA THR A 201 -0.88 5.50 -36.33
C THR A 201 -1.39 6.57 -37.31
N LEU A 202 -2.50 6.30 -38.00
CA LEU A 202 -3.14 7.27 -38.91
C LEU A 202 -3.78 8.45 -38.17
N SER A 203 -4.04 8.35 -36.86
CA SER A 203 -4.44 9.50 -36.06
C SER A 203 -3.28 10.49 -35.81
N GLY A 204 -2.03 10.05 -36.05
CA GLY A 204 -0.81 10.83 -35.85
C GLY A 204 -0.15 10.61 -34.48
N ALA A 205 -0.81 9.90 -33.56
CA ALA A 205 -0.23 9.47 -32.29
C ALA A 205 0.47 8.10 -32.42
N ASP A 206 1.44 7.83 -31.55
CA ASP A 206 2.21 6.60 -31.56
C ASP A 206 1.60 5.54 -30.63
N VAL A 207 1.59 4.27 -31.08
CA VAL A 207 1.33 3.09 -30.23
C VAL A 207 2.64 2.37 -29.94
N VAL A 208 2.78 1.77 -28.76
CA VAL A 208 3.97 1.00 -28.35
C VAL A 208 3.69 -0.48 -28.54
N ILE A 209 4.63 -1.21 -29.14
CA ILE A 209 4.55 -2.66 -29.28
C ILE A 209 5.45 -3.30 -28.21
N SER A 210 4.90 -4.21 -27.43
CA SER A 210 5.63 -4.98 -26.39
C SER A 210 5.51 -6.46 -26.67
N VAL A 211 6.61 -7.21 -26.55
CA VAL A 211 6.62 -8.66 -26.76
C VAL A 211 6.97 -9.34 -25.43
N THR A 212 6.01 -10.07 -24.86
CA THR A 212 6.16 -10.79 -23.59
C THR A 212 6.27 -12.29 -23.82
N ASP A 213 6.53 -13.04 -22.75
CA ASP A 213 6.50 -14.52 -22.79
C ASP A 213 5.08 -15.08 -23.01
N GLU A 214 4.05 -14.25 -22.78
CA GLU A 214 2.62 -14.58 -22.89
C GLU A 214 2.01 -14.16 -24.24
N GLY A 215 2.64 -13.22 -24.97
CA GLY A 215 2.15 -12.81 -26.28
C GLY A 215 2.70 -11.46 -26.76
N VAL A 216 2.01 -10.88 -27.75
CA VAL A 216 2.28 -9.53 -28.25
C VAL A 216 1.22 -8.58 -27.69
N MET A 217 1.65 -7.42 -27.20
CA MET A 217 0.77 -6.36 -26.73
C MET A 217 0.96 -5.08 -27.54
N VAL A 218 -0.15 -4.35 -27.74
CA VAL A 218 -0.16 -3.00 -28.32
C VAL A 218 -0.66 -2.04 -27.24
N ASN A 219 0.22 -1.18 -26.75
CA ASN A 219 0.08 -0.48 -25.48
C ASN A 219 -0.20 -1.49 -24.35
N SER A 220 -1.45 -1.55 -23.88
CA SER A 220 -1.92 -2.47 -22.84
C SER A 220 -2.89 -3.54 -23.36
N ALA A 221 -3.18 -3.56 -24.67
CA ALA A 221 -4.10 -4.53 -25.29
C ALA A 221 -3.35 -5.77 -25.77
N ASN A 222 -3.82 -6.97 -25.44
CA ASN A 222 -3.25 -8.22 -25.93
C ASN A 222 -3.72 -8.51 -27.35
N VAL A 223 -2.80 -8.98 -28.20
CA VAL A 223 -3.13 -9.43 -29.55
C VAL A 223 -3.56 -10.89 -29.49
N ILE A 224 -4.87 -11.12 -29.58
CA ILE A 224 -5.50 -12.45 -29.48
C ILE A 224 -5.51 -13.22 -30.81
N MET A 225 -5.41 -12.52 -31.95
CA MET A 225 -5.26 -13.16 -33.27
C MET A 225 -4.38 -12.33 -34.19
N VAL A 226 -3.48 -12.97 -34.92
CA VAL A 226 -2.52 -12.29 -35.82
C VAL A 226 -2.68 -12.68 -37.28
N ASP A 227 -2.22 -11.81 -38.17
CA ASP A 227 -2.05 -12.06 -39.61
C ASP A 227 -3.33 -12.45 -40.35
N VAL A 228 -4.46 -11.82 -40.02
CA VAL A 228 -5.70 -11.98 -40.78
C VAL A 228 -5.56 -11.18 -42.09
N GLU A 229 -5.44 -11.89 -43.22
CA GLU A 229 -5.31 -11.26 -44.54
C GLU A 229 -6.59 -10.50 -44.92
N ALA A 230 -6.45 -9.20 -45.20
CA ALA A 230 -7.50 -8.36 -45.77
C ALA A 230 -7.09 -7.87 -47.17
N ASP A 231 -8.08 -7.51 -48.00
CA ASP A 231 -7.82 -7.06 -49.38
C ASP A 231 -6.90 -5.83 -49.49
N ASN A 232 -6.76 -5.06 -48.40
CA ASN A 232 -6.01 -3.81 -48.36
C ASN A 232 -5.06 -3.71 -47.14
N GLY A 233 -4.68 -4.84 -46.55
CA GLY A 233 -3.83 -4.84 -45.37
C GLY A 233 -3.84 -6.13 -44.54
N ILE A 234 -3.34 -6.01 -43.32
CA ILE A 234 -3.33 -7.07 -42.31
C ILE A 234 -4.17 -6.63 -41.11
N ILE A 235 -4.96 -7.54 -40.55
CA ILE A 235 -5.70 -7.31 -39.31
C ILE A 235 -5.08 -8.16 -38.20
N HIS A 236 -4.83 -7.52 -37.06
CA HIS A 236 -4.51 -8.17 -35.79
C HIS A 236 -5.66 -7.89 -34.83
N VAL A 237 -6.24 -8.93 -34.24
CA VAL A 237 -7.36 -8.80 -33.31
C VAL A 237 -6.82 -8.57 -31.91
N ILE A 238 -7.39 -7.61 -31.18
CA ILE A 238 -7.01 -7.26 -29.82
C ILE A 238 -8.18 -7.38 -28.84
N ASP A 239 -7.88 -7.57 -27.57
CA ASP A 239 -8.86 -7.73 -26.48
C ASP A 239 -9.29 -6.41 -25.81
N ALA A 240 -8.76 -5.26 -26.25
CA ALA A 240 -9.10 -3.95 -25.69
C ALA A 240 -9.16 -2.85 -26.76
N VAL A 241 -9.93 -1.78 -26.51
CA VAL A 241 -10.02 -0.61 -27.39
C VAL A 241 -8.87 0.36 -27.09
N LEU A 242 -8.09 0.74 -28.12
CA LEU A 242 -7.01 1.71 -28.03
C LEU A 242 -7.55 3.15 -28.02
N LEU A 243 -7.17 3.94 -27.02
CA LEU A 243 -7.53 5.35 -26.91
C LEU A 243 -6.31 6.25 -27.20
N PRO A 244 -6.42 7.27 -28.08
CA PRO A 244 -5.30 8.15 -28.40
C PRO A 244 -4.90 9.01 -27.20
N PRO A 245 -3.60 9.28 -26.99
CA PRO A 245 -3.12 10.20 -25.95
C PRO A 245 -3.60 11.63 -26.26
N VAL A 246 -4.25 12.28 -25.30
CA VAL A 246 -4.91 13.58 -25.50
C VAL A 246 -3.90 14.73 -25.27
N GLU A 247 -3.23 15.21 -26.34
CA GLU A 247 -2.13 16.21 -26.24
C GLU A 247 -2.56 17.69 -26.03
N GLU A 248 -3.85 18.03 -25.85
CA GLU A 248 -4.26 19.40 -25.47
C GLU A 248 -5.40 19.40 -24.44
N VAL A 249 -5.25 18.67 -23.33
CA VAL A 249 -6.05 18.88 -22.10
C VAL A 249 -5.25 18.60 -20.80
N GLU A 250 -3.91 18.70 -20.81
CA GLU A 250 -3.12 18.56 -19.57
C GLU A 250 -3.41 19.66 -18.52
N GLU A 251 -3.96 20.82 -18.90
CA GLU A 251 -4.27 21.92 -17.98
C GLU A 251 -5.74 21.94 -17.48
N ALA A 252 -6.63 21.07 -18.02
CA ALA A 252 -8.04 21.03 -17.63
C ALA A 252 -8.54 19.64 -17.24
N VAL A 253 -7.76 18.58 -17.52
CA VAL A 253 -7.93 17.27 -16.89
C VAL A 253 -7.30 17.31 -15.50
N GLU A 254 -6.21 18.05 -15.25
CA GLU A 254 -5.70 18.27 -13.88
C GLU A 254 -6.78 18.93 -12.99
N GLU A 255 -7.52 19.96 -13.46
CA GLU A 255 -8.60 20.59 -12.68
C GLU A 255 -9.90 19.74 -12.58
N VAL A 256 -10.05 18.66 -13.35
CA VAL A 256 -11.26 17.80 -13.34
C VAL A 256 -10.98 16.43 -12.74
N GLU A 257 -9.79 15.87 -12.90
CA GLU A 257 -9.28 14.74 -12.09
C GLU A 257 -9.07 15.21 -10.66
N GLU A 258 -8.47 16.38 -10.39
CA GLU A 258 -8.40 16.93 -9.02
C GLU A 258 -9.81 17.21 -8.46
N ALA A 259 -10.81 17.53 -9.31
CA ALA A 259 -12.19 17.75 -8.87
C ALA A 259 -13.09 16.49 -8.87
N VAL A 260 -12.66 15.37 -9.46
CA VAL A 260 -13.36 14.07 -9.45
C VAL A 260 -12.72 13.17 -8.41
N GLU A 261 -11.40 13.23 -8.24
CA GLU A 261 -10.66 12.71 -7.09
C GLU A 261 -11.06 13.48 -5.82
N GLU A 262 -11.22 14.81 -5.80
CA GLU A 262 -11.83 15.52 -4.65
C GLU A 262 -13.31 15.18 -4.41
N VAL A 263 -14.04 14.57 -5.37
CA VAL A 263 -15.46 14.21 -5.21
C VAL A 263 -15.66 12.73 -4.90
N GLU A 264 -14.82 11.84 -5.43
CA GLU A 264 -14.75 10.42 -5.04
C GLU A 264 -13.97 10.25 -3.73
N GLU A 265 -12.86 10.97 -3.49
CA GLU A 265 -12.32 11.12 -2.13
C GLU A 265 -13.32 11.88 -1.26
N ALA A 266 -14.09 12.88 -1.70
CA ALA A 266 -15.11 13.44 -0.79
C ALA A 266 -16.33 12.55 -0.58
N GLU A 267 -16.65 11.58 -1.44
CA GLU A 267 -17.70 10.57 -1.20
C GLU A 267 -17.17 9.39 -0.39
N GLU A 268 -15.93 8.94 -0.61
CA GLU A 268 -15.25 7.89 0.16
C GLU A 268 -14.74 8.41 1.51
N VAL A 269 -14.20 9.63 1.60
CA VAL A 269 -13.94 10.37 2.85
C VAL A 269 -15.25 10.84 3.48
N ALA A 270 -16.36 11.05 2.76
CA ALA A 270 -17.66 11.24 3.42
C ALA A 270 -18.25 9.93 3.92
N GLU A 271 -18.03 8.79 3.27
CA GLU A 271 -18.49 7.47 3.73
C GLU A 271 -17.60 6.97 4.89
N VAL A 272 -16.29 7.15 4.81
CA VAL A 272 -15.29 6.91 5.86
C VAL A 272 -15.40 7.97 6.97
N ALA A 273 -15.77 9.23 6.70
CA ALA A 273 -16.09 10.20 7.75
C ALA A 273 -17.50 10.00 8.32
N GLU A 274 -18.46 9.45 7.58
CA GLU A 274 -19.78 9.07 8.12
C GLU A 274 -19.66 7.79 8.96
N GLU A 275 -18.83 6.82 8.55
CA GLU A 275 -18.42 5.67 9.37
C GLU A 275 -17.54 6.09 10.54
N ALA A 276 -16.55 6.97 10.37
CA ALA A 276 -15.74 7.51 11.47
C ALA A 276 -16.54 8.43 12.39
N GLU A 277 -17.57 9.13 11.92
CA GLU A 277 -18.52 9.90 12.75
C GLU A 277 -19.50 8.95 13.47
N GLU A 278 -19.84 7.79 12.89
CA GLU A 278 -20.58 6.70 13.55
C GLU A 278 -19.72 5.97 14.60
N VAL A 279 -18.41 5.77 14.35
CA VAL A 279 -17.40 5.15 15.22
C VAL A 279 -16.88 6.11 16.29
N ALA A 280 -16.82 7.42 16.04
CA ALA A 280 -16.49 8.46 17.03
C ALA A 280 -17.52 8.48 18.19
N GLY A 281 -18.76 8.04 17.94
CA GLY A 281 -19.76 7.79 18.96
C GLY A 281 -19.58 6.49 19.77
N LEU A 282 -18.63 5.63 19.35
CA LEU A 282 -18.36 4.28 19.88
C LEU A 282 -17.03 4.13 20.62
N ILE A 283 -16.03 4.98 20.37
CA ILE A 283 -14.77 4.97 21.13
C ILE A 283 -15.04 5.36 22.59
N THR A 284 -14.96 4.39 23.49
CA THR A 284 -15.23 4.58 24.92
C THR A 284 -14.10 4.08 25.82
N SER A 285 -13.08 3.44 25.26
CA SER A 285 -12.01 2.83 26.02
C SER A 285 -10.66 2.86 25.31
N ALA A 286 -9.60 3.01 26.09
CA ALA A 286 -8.22 2.92 25.64
C ALA A 286 -7.41 2.04 26.60
N CYS A 287 -6.54 1.20 26.06
CA CYS A 287 -5.66 0.33 26.83
C CYS A 287 -4.20 0.57 26.42
N LEU A 288 -3.37 1.01 27.37
CA LEU A 288 -1.95 1.28 27.14
C LEU A 288 -1.09 0.12 27.64
N VAL A 289 -0.17 -0.33 26.78
CA VAL A 289 0.87 -1.32 27.09
C VAL A 289 2.23 -0.63 27.06
N THR A 290 2.92 -0.61 28.19
CA THR A 290 4.26 0.00 28.27
C THR A 290 5.32 -0.91 27.68
N ASP A 291 6.48 -0.35 27.35
CA ASP A 291 7.73 -1.10 27.27
C ASP A 291 8.27 -1.41 28.68
N GLN A 292 9.59 -1.43 28.84
CA GLN A 292 10.26 -1.61 30.12
C GLN A 292 10.32 -0.29 30.89
N GLY A 293 9.83 -0.27 32.13
CA GLY A 293 9.99 0.87 33.04
C GLY A 293 8.73 1.20 33.80
N GLY A 294 7.58 0.96 33.17
CA GLY A 294 6.27 1.29 33.73
C GLY A 294 6.00 2.79 33.75
N ILE A 295 4.81 3.19 34.18
CA ILE A 295 4.35 4.59 34.13
C ILE A 295 4.93 5.47 35.24
N ASP A 296 5.70 4.89 36.17
CA ASP A 296 6.41 5.61 37.24
C ASP A 296 7.83 6.06 36.81
N ASP A 297 8.18 5.95 35.52
CA ASP A 297 9.52 6.29 34.99
C ASP A 297 9.82 7.80 34.96
N GLY A 298 8.78 8.64 35.10
CA GLY A 298 8.88 10.10 35.11
C GLY A 298 9.30 10.70 33.77
N ASN A 299 9.27 9.91 32.69
CA ASN A 299 9.65 10.27 31.34
C ASN A 299 8.73 9.60 30.31
N PHE A 300 9.23 8.67 29.50
CA PHE A 300 8.63 8.22 28.26
C PHE A 300 7.27 7.51 28.43
N ASN A 301 7.18 6.51 29.31
CA ASN A 301 5.91 5.80 29.53
C ASN A 301 4.93 6.65 30.34
N ALA A 302 5.42 7.39 31.34
CA ALA A 302 4.61 8.33 32.09
C ALA A 302 3.96 9.38 31.15
N LEU A 303 4.72 9.93 30.22
CA LEU A 303 4.27 10.95 29.28
C LEU A 303 3.23 10.42 28.29
N ALA A 304 3.42 9.21 27.75
CA ALA A 304 2.41 8.56 26.93
C ALA A 304 1.10 8.35 27.69
N ASN A 305 1.18 7.90 28.94
CA ASN A 305 0.02 7.73 29.80
C ASN A 305 -0.65 9.07 30.14
N ASP A 306 0.12 10.14 30.39
CA ASP A 306 -0.43 11.48 30.62
C ASP A 306 -1.24 11.99 29.41
N GLY A 307 -0.78 11.69 28.19
CA GLY A 307 -1.52 11.94 26.95
C GLY A 307 -2.86 11.20 26.90
N MET A 308 -2.83 9.90 27.18
CA MET A 308 -4.02 9.05 27.25
C MET A 308 -5.01 9.51 28.33
N GLU A 309 -4.54 9.77 29.55
CA GLU A 309 -5.37 10.19 30.68
C GLU A 309 -5.97 11.59 30.46
N ARG A 310 -5.24 12.49 29.78
CA ARG A 310 -5.77 13.79 29.36
C ARG A 310 -6.89 13.62 28.35
N ALA A 311 -6.70 12.79 27.32
CA ALA A 311 -7.73 12.49 26.33
C ALA A 311 -8.95 11.81 26.99
N ALA A 312 -8.72 10.88 27.92
CA ALA A 312 -9.78 10.24 28.68
C ALA A 312 -10.59 11.22 29.53
N ALA A 313 -9.92 12.20 30.16
CA ALA A 313 -10.59 13.24 30.92
C ALA A 313 -11.44 14.18 30.03
N ASP A 314 -10.94 14.51 28.84
CA ASP A 314 -11.60 15.42 27.90
C ASP A 314 -12.78 14.75 27.17
N PHE A 315 -12.63 13.48 26.79
CA PHE A 315 -13.59 12.75 25.94
C PHE A 315 -14.39 11.67 26.67
N GLY A 316 -14.07 11.40 27.95
CA GLY A 316 -14.84 10.48 28.80
C GLY A 316 -14.53 8.99 28.59
N LEU A 317 -13.29 8.66 28.22
CA LEU A 317 -12.83 7.29 27.97
C LEU A 317 -12.56 6.53 29.27
N GLN A 318 -12.72 5.20 29.22
CA GLN A 318 -12.22 4.28 30.24
C GLN A 318 -10.81 3.83 29.87
N THR A 319 -9.85 4.08 30.76
CA THR A 319 -8.45 3.72 30.51
C THR A 319 -8.03 2.49 31.31
N THR A 320 -7.14 1.69 30.70
CA THR A 320 -6.41 0.62 31.38
C THR A 320 -4.93 0.75 31.04
N VAL A 321 -4.06 0.48 32.01
CA VAL A 321 -2.61 0.43 31.80
C VAL A 321 -2.11 -0.96 32.17
N ILE A 322 -1.30 -1.55 31.30
CA ILE A 322 -0.63 -2.83 31.51
C ILE A 322 0.88 -2.61 31.35
N GLU A 323 1.62 -2.83 32.43
CA GLU A 323 3.06 -2.63 32.42
C GLU A 323 3.81 -3.89 32.00
N SER A 324 4.72 -3.74 31.03
CA SER A 324 5.64 -4.79 30.63
C SER A 324 6.95 -4.69 31.40
N THR A 325 7.62 -5.82 31.62
CA THR A 325 8.93 -5.86 32.29
C THR A 325 10.02 -6.44 31.40
N VAL A 326 9.64 -7.30 30.46
CA VAL A 326 10.52 -7.94 29.48
C VAL A 326 9.78 -8.12 28.15
N ALA A 327 10.52 -8.37 27.07
CA ALA A 327 9.93 -8.51 25.74
C ALA A 327 8.91 -9.65 25.60
N ALA A 328 9.02 -10.70 26.42
CA ALA A 328 8.05 -11.79 26.42
C ALA A 328 6.66 -11.38 26.95
N ASP A 329 6.54 -10.21 27.57
CA ASP A 329 5.28 -9.69 28.11
C ASP A 329 4.44 -8.97 27.04
N TYR A 330 5.05 -8.50 25.94
CA TYR A 330 4.40 -7.58 24.98
C TYR A 330 3.15 -8.16 24.32
N ALA A 331 3.28 -9.26 23.57
CA ALA A 331 2.13 -9.86 22.90
C ALA A 331 1.03 -10.33 23.89
N PRO A 332 1.34 -10.99 25.03
CA PRO A 332 0.33 -11.30 26.05
C PRO A 332 -0.38 -10.08 26.66
N ASN A 333 0.34 -8.97 26.84
CA ASN A 333 -0.24 -7.74 27.38
C ASN A 333 -1.16 -7.06 26.35
N ILE A 334 -0.75 -6.99 25.08
CA ILE A 334 -1.58 -6.52 23.96
C ILE A 334 -2.84 -7.39 23.85
N GLN A 335 -2.69 -8.72 23.91
CA GLN A 335 -3.83 -9.64 23.90
C GLN A 335 -4.79 -9.39 25.07
N THR A 336 -4.28 -9.04 26.25
CA THR A 336 -5.12 -8.71 27.41
C THR A 336 -5.95 -7.44 27.16
N CYS A 337 -5.39 -6.43 26.49
CA CYS A 337 -6.14 -5.26 26.05
C CYS A 337 -7.26 -5.64 25.07
N LEU A 338 -6.97 -6.48 24.08
CA LEU A 338 -7.95 -6.95 23.09
C LEU A 338 -9.07 -7.77 23.73
N GLU A 339 -8.75 -8.68 24.64
CA GLU A 339 -9.74 -9.47 25.39
C GLU A 339 -10.65 -8.60 26.28
N SER A 340 -10.20 -7.40 26.66
CA SER A 340 -11.01 -6.44 27.39
C SER A 340 -12.00 -5.67 26.49
N ASN A 341 -11.92 -5.88 25.17
CA ASN A 341 -12.61 -5.11 24.12
C ASN A 341 -12.28 -3.62 24.22
N ALA A 342 -10.98 -3.30 24.34
CA ALA A 342 -10.53 -1.92 24.25
C ALA A 342 -10.71 -1.43 22.81
N ASP A 343 -11.27 -0.23 22.63
CA ASP A 343 -11.46 0.36 21.29
C ASP A 343 -10.12 0.84 20.71
N ILE A 344 -9.23 1.33 21.59
CA ILE A 344 -7.88 1.79 21.25
C ILE A 344 -6.85 0.99 22.07
N VAL A 345 -5.83 0.46 21.40
CA VAL A 345 -4.64 -0.13 22.01
C VAL A 345 -3.43 0.75 21.75
N ILE A 346 -2.83 1.29 22.81
CA ILE A 346 -1.64 2.15 22.72
C ILE A 346 -0.44 1.30 23.14
N THR A 347 0.57 1.19 22.29
CA THR A 347 1.80 0.45 22.61
C THR A 347 2.96 1.42 22.65
N VAL A 348 3.70 1.43 23.76
CA VAL A 348 4.69 2.48 24.02
C VAL A 348 6.10 1.96 23.87
N GLY A 349 6.80 2.38 22.81
CA GLY A 349 8.21 2.13 22.59
C GLY A 349 8.52 1.21 21.40
N PHE A 350 9.69 1.43 20.80
CA PHE A 350 10.21 0.70 19.64
C PHE A 350 10.28 -0.82 19.84
N LEU A 351 10.44 -1.31 21.07
CA LEU A 351 10.57 -2.75 21.32
C LEU A 351 9.26 -3.54 21.09
N LEU A 352 8.12 -2.84 20.94
CA LEU A 352 6.82 -3.44 20.72
C LEU A 352 6.41 -3.50 19.24
N VAL A 353 7.14 -2.84 18.32
CA VAL A 353 6.81 -2.69 16.88
C VAL A 353 6.22 -3.96 16.27
N ASP A 354 6.95 -5.09 16.35
CA ASP A 354 6.52 -6.34 15.72
C ASP A 354 5.22 -6.88 16.33
N ALA A 355 5.10 -6.84 17.66
CA ALA A 355 3.93 -7.35 18.38
C ALA A 355 2.70 -6.46 18.14
N THR A 356 2.90 -5.15 18.00
CA THR A 356 1.85 -4.19 17.68
C THR A 356 1.33 -4.40 16.26
N LEU A 357 2.22 -4.53 15.28
CA LEU A 357 1.83 -4.78 13.89
C LEU A 357 1.07 -6.09 13.73
N GLU A 358 1.57 -7.18 14.33
CA GLU A 358 0.89 -8.48 14.28
C GLU A 358 -0.51 -8.40 14.89
N ALA A 359 -0.66 -7.69 16.02
CA ALA A 359 -1.95 -7.49 16.66
C ALA A 359 -2.89 -6.61 15.82
N ALA A 360 -2.39 -5.54 15.20
CA ALA A 360 -3.18 -4.65 14.36
C ALA A 360 -3.75 -5.38 13.14
N ILE A 361 -2.90 -6.15 12.44
CA ILE A 361 -3.33 -6.97 11.29
C ILE A 361 -4.40 -7.99 11.69
N ALA A 362 -4.25 -8.61 12.86
CA ALA A 362 -5.18 -9.63 13.34
C ALA A 362 -6.52 -9.07 13.85
N ASN A 363 -6.62 -7.76 14.11
CA ASN A 363 -7.78 -7.14 14.76
C ASN A 363 -8.15 -5.82 14.03
N PRO A 364 -8.68 -5.89 12.79
CA PRO A 364 -8.97 -4.70 11.97
C PRO A 364 -9.99 -3.74 12.61
N ASP A 365 -10.88 -4.25 13.47
CA ASP A 365 -11.91 -3.45 14.16
C ASP A 365 -11.38 -2.70 15.41
N THR A 366 -10.10 -2.86 15.76
CA THR A 366 -9.46 -2.19 16.90
C THR A 366 -8.40 -1.23 16.42
N PHE A 367 -8.37 -0.01 16.97
CA PHE A 367 -7.37 0.98 16.60
C PHE A 367 -6.10 0.83 17.43
N PHE A 368 -4.95 1.06 16.80
CA PHE A 368 -3.64 0.92 17.41
C PHE A 368 -2.82 2.20 17.25
N ILE A 369 -2.24 2.67 18.35
CA ILE A 369 -1.31 3.80 18.37
C ILE A 369 0.05 3.27 18.83
N GLY A 370 1.00 3.17 17.90
CA GLY A 370 2.37 2.75 18.15
C GLY A 370 3.27 3.93 18.47
N VAL A 371 3.58 4.18 19.73
CA VAL A 371 4.44 5.30 20.13
C VAL A 371 5.91 4.95 19.93
N ASP A 372 6.62 5.79 19.19
CA ASP A 372 8.04 5.57 18.84
C ASP A 372 8.23 4.32 17.96
N GLN A 373 7.26 4.08 17.08
CA GLN A 373 7.19 2.92 16.20
C GLN A 373 7.08 3.41 14.76
N PHE A 374 7.93 2.86 13.91
CA PHE A 374 7.95 3.16 12.47
C PHE A 374 7.63 1.89 11.70
N TYR A 375 6.82 2.05 10.67
CA TYR A 375 6.36 0.97 9.81
C TYR A 375 6.59 1.33 8.35
N ASP A 376 7.12 0.37 7.58
CA ASP A 376 7.25 0.44 6.13
C ASP A 376 5.99 -0.17 5.49
N GLY A 377 4.88 0.57 5.62
CA GLY A 377 3.51 0.11 5.34
C GLY A 377 2.87 -0.63 6.53
N HIS A 378 1.59 -0.35 6.79
CA HIS A 378 0.80 -0.97 7.86
C HIS A 378 -0.71 -0.79 7.61
N PRO A 379 -1.59 -1.56 8.27
CA PRO A 379 -3.03 -1.43 8.08
C PRO A 379 -3.56 -0.08 8.59
N GLU A 380 -4.72 0.33 8.05
CA GLU A 380 -5.41 1.61 8.34
C GLU A 380 -5.82 1.77 9.81
N ASN A 381 -5.97 0.66 10.53
CA ASN A 381 -6.28 0.69 11.96
C ASN A 381 -5.05 0.95 12.85
N LEU A 382 -3.86 1.11 12.28
CA LEU A 382 -2.62 1.37 13.01
C LEU A 382 -2.00 2.69 12.57
N VAL A 383 -1.50 3.49 13.52
CA VAL A 383 -0.61 4.63 13.28
C VAL A 383 0.70 4.43 14.04
N GLY A 384 1.84 4.67 13.38
CA GLY A 384 3.13 4.81 14.04
C GLY A 384 3.43 6.27 14.37
N THR A 385 3.59 6.66 15.64
CA THR A 385 4.02 8.01 15.99
C THR A 385 5.54 8.08 16.06
N MET A 386 6.11 8.94 15.23
CA MET A 386 7.55 9.13 15.08
C MET A 386 7.96 10.53 15.52
N PHE A 387 9.23 10.69 15.88
CA PHE A 387 9.75 11.98 16.31
C PHE A 387 11.08 12.29 15.62
N ARG A 388 11.38 13.57 15.45
CA ARG A 388 12.71 14.04 15.06
C ARG A 388 13.58 14.24 16.29
N GLU A 389 13.94 13.16 16.98
CA GLU A 389 14.77 13.24 18.20
C GLU A 389 16.15 13.84 17.92
N ASP A 390 16.63 13.73 16.69
CA ASP A 390 17.84 14.38 16.23
C ASP A 390 17.74 15.91 16.36
N GLN A 391 16.59 16.53 16.09
CA GLN A 391 16.39 17.97 16.23
C GLN A 391 16.42 18.39 17.71
N ALA A 392 15.75 17.63 18.59
CA ALA A 392 15.80 17.86 20.04
C ALA A 392 17.23 17.69 20.58
N GLY A 393 17.89 16.61 20.19
CA GLY A 393 19.29 16.32 20.49
C GLY A 393 20.20 17.46 20.02
N PHE A 394 20.01 17.95 18.81
CA PHE A 394 20.79 19.05 18.22
C PHE A 394 20.71 20.32 19.07
N LEU A 395 19.52 20.70 19.51
CA LEU A 395 19.31 21.88 20.35
C LEU A 395 20.10 21.78 21.65
N VAL A 396 19.97 20.65 22.35
CA VAL A 396 20.63 20.47 23.65
C VAL A 396 22.14 20.21 23.52
N GLY A 397 22.59 19.63 22.40
CA GLY A 397 24.00 19.51 22.05
C GLY A 397 24.66 20.86 21.79
N ALA A 398 23.98 21.74 21.06
CA ALA A 398 24.41 23.12 20.86
C ALA A 398 24.47 23.86 22.21
N MET A 399 23.49 23.67 23.10
CA MET A 399 23.52 24.26 24.44
C MET A 399 24.70 23.74 25.26
N ALA A 400 24.94 22.42 25.24
CA ALA A 400 26.08 21.82 25.94
C ALA A 400 27.43 22.40 25.48
N ALA A 401 27.61 22.58 24.18
CA ALA A 401 28.82 23.16 23.61
C ALA A 401 29.00 24.66 23.93
N LEU A 402 27.90 25.39 24.16
CA LEU A 402 27.96 26.79 24.62
C LEU A 402 28.25 26.90 26.13
N MET A 403 27.91 25.87 26.90
CA MET A 403 28.01 25.87 28.37
C MET A 403 29.28 25.20 28.91
N THR A 404 29.90 24.27 28.17
CA THR A 404 31.11 23.57 28.60
C THR A 404 32.30 24.53 28.83
N GLU A 405 33.06 24.28 29.88
CA GLU A 405 34.34 24.93 30.18
C GLU A 405 35.54 24.07 29.74
N THR A 406 35.35 22.76 29.55
CA THR A 406 36.41 21.80 29.23
C THR A 406 36.51 21.44 27.74
N ASP A 407 35.52 21.82 26.94
CA ASP A 407 35.31 21.33 25.57
C ASP A 407 35.12 19.79 25.50
N ILE A 408 34.73 19.17 26.62
CA ILE A 408 34.41 17.75 26.73
C ILE A 408 32.99 17.62 27.30
N ILE A 409 32.10 17.05 26.51
CA ILE A 409 30.72 16.74 26.91
C ILE A 409 30.48 15.25 26.74
N ALA A 410 29.45 14.70 27.39
CA ALA A 410 29.15 13.28 27.26
C ALA A 410 27.66 12.97 27.25
N GLY A 411 27.32 11.84 26.64
CA GLY A 411 25.97 11.26 26.69
C GLY A 411 25.93 9.88 27.34
N VAL A 412 25.02 9.70 28.30
CA VAL A 412 24.70 8.40 28.90
C VAL A 412 23.44 7.89 28.22
N TYR A 413 23.59 6.82 27.44
CA TYR A 413 22.52 6.33 26.58
C TYR A 413 21.92 5.00 27.08
N GLY A 414 20.63 4.82 26.86
CA GLY A 414 19.92 3.56 27.08
C GLY A 414 20.32 2.48 26.07
N ILE A 415 19.35 1.64 25.70
CA ILE A 415 19.55 0.62 24.67
C ILE A 415 19.76 1.28 23.30
N ASP A 416 20.60 0.66 22.48
CA ASP A 416 20.90 1.08 21.10
C ASP A 416 19.70 0.80 20.17
N VAL A 417 18.69 1.67 20.23
CA VAL A 417 17.47 1.66 19.39
C VAL A 417 17.39 2.96 18.57
N PRO A 418 16.61 2.98 17.46
CA PRO A 418 16.59 4.12 16.54
C PRO A 418 16.42 5.50 17.20
N ALA A 419 15.45 5.66 18.10
CA ALA A 419 15.22 6.95 18.78
C ALA A 419 16.43 7.42 19.62
N VAL A 420 17.08 6.51 20.36
CA VAL A 420 18.27 6.84 21.17
C VAL A 420 19.46 7.16 20.27
N VAL A 421 19.59 6.47 19.13
CA VAL A 421 20.58 6.78 18.09
C VAL A 421 20.36 8.18 17.53
N LYS A 422 19.11 8.56 17.22
CA LYS A 422 18.75 9.89 16.72
C LYS A 422 19.08 10.98 17.76
N PHE A 423 18.69 10.81 19.03
CA PHE A 423 19.09 11.73 20.11
C PHE A 423 20.60 11.92 20.19
N ARG A 424 21.36 10.82 20.22
CA ARG A 424 22.82 10.86 20.29
C ARG A 424 23.41 11.61 19.10
N ASN A 425 23.00 11.25 17.89
CA ASN A 425 23.53 11.83 16.67
C ASN A 425 23.20 13.32 16.62
N GLY A 426 21.98 13.70 16.96
CA GLY A 426 21.57 15.10 17.12
C GLY A 426 22.46 15.84 18.11
N PHE A 427 22.62 15.31 19.32
CA PHE A 427 23.47 15.88 20.37
C PHE A 427 24.91 16.11 19.90
N GLU A 428 25.51 15.10 19.27
CA GLU A 428 26.85 15.18 18.73
C GLU A 428 26.98 16.23 17.60
N GLN A 429 25.98 16.32 16.71
CA GLN A 429 25.99 17.25 15.59
C GLN A 429 25.74 18.69 16.03
N GLY A 430 24.79 18.92 16.95
CA GLY A 430 24.53 20.23 17.52
C GLY A 430 25.72 20.78 18.29
N ALA A 431 26.42 19.92 19.04
CA ALA A 431 27.65 20.29 19.71
C ALA A 431 28.76 20.72 18.72
N ARG A 432 28.97 19.94 17.65
CA ARG A 432 29.96 20.22 16.61
C ARG A 432 29.59 21.43 15.74
N TYR A 433 28.31 21.74 15.62
CA TYR A 433 27.84 22.95 14.95
C TYR A 433 28.32 24.22 15.66
N ILE A 434 28.38 24.21 17.00
CA ILE A 434 28.91 25.31 17.81
C ILE A 434 30.44 25.27 17.88
N ASN A 435 31.01 24.11 18.21
CA ASN A 435 32.44 23.92 18.35
C ASN A 435 32.88 22.66 17.58
N PRO A 436 33.42 22.80 16.35
CA PRO A 436 33.84 21.66 15.53
C PRO A 436 34.95 20.79 16.15
N ASP A 437 35.70 21.32 17.12
CA ASP A 437 36.80 20.63 17.80
C ASP A 437 36.37 19.99 19.14
N ILE A 438 35.09 20.09 19.52
CA ILE A 438 34.58 19.56 20.79
C ILE A 438 34.74 18.04 20.88
N THR A 439 35.10 17.56 22.07
CA THR A 439 35.13 16.12 22.35
C THR A 439 33.79 15.69 22.90
N VAL A 440 33.11 14.77 22.21
CA VAL A 440 31.86 14.17 22.68
C VAL A 440 32.11 12.71 23.04
N LEU A 441 31.93 12.38 24.32
CA LEU A 441 31.96 11.02 24.83
C LEU A 441 30.53 10.44 24.81
N GLY A 442 30.40 9.13 24.72
CA GLY A 442 29.07 8.52 24.65
C GLY A 442 29.10 7.02 24.81
N GLN A 443 28.14 6.48 25.55
CA GLN A 443 28.00 5.04 25.76
C GLN A 443 26.53 4.62 25.78
N TYR A 444 26.18 3.68 24.89
CA TYR A 444 24.96 2.87 25.01
C TYR A 444 25.11 1.85 26.12
N THR A 445 24.00 1.59 26.79
CA THR A 445 23.86 0.58 27.84
C THR A 445 22.93 -0.53 27.38
N ASP A 446 22.79 -1.58 28.18
CA ASP A 446 21.92 -2.73 27.90
C ASP A 446 20.56 -2.61 28.60
N SER A 447 20.18 -1.42 29.10
CA SER A 447 18.98 -1.24 29.90
C SER A 447 18.42 0.18 29.84
N PHE A 448 17.10 0.32 29.83
CA PHE A 448 16.41 1.59 30.07
C PHE A 448 16.13 1.87 31.56
N VAL A 449 16.29 0.88 32.44
CA VAL A 449 15.79 0.93 33.82
C VAL A 449 16.88 0.81 34.89
N ASN A 450 18.16 0.89 34.51
CA ASN A 450 19.29 0.67 35.39
C ASN A 450 19.99 1.99 35.75
N ALA A 451 19.37 2.78 36.62
CA ALA A 451 19.90 4.05 37.10
C ALA A 451 21.33 3.95 37.68
N ALA A 452 21.67 2.84 38.36
CA ALA A 452 23.00 2.64 38.93
C ALA A 452 24.08 2.43 37.86
N LEU A 453 23.74 1.77 36.76
CA LEU A 453 24.62 1.67 35.59
C LEU A 453 24.82 3.06 34.96
N GLY A 454 23.74 3.82 34.78
CA GLY A 454 23.81 5.20 34.27
C GLY A 454 24.74 6.08 35.09
N ALA A 455 24.60 6.05 36.42
CA ALA A 455 25.49 6.77 37.34
C ALA A 455 26.96 6.34 37.21
N THR A 456 27.22 5.04 37.00
CA THR A 456 28.58 4.51 36.80
C THR A 456 29.21 5.04 35.51
N VAL A 457 28.44 5.08 34.42
CA VAL A 457 28.88 5.64 33.14
C VAL A 457 29.14 7.15 33.26
N ALA A 458 28.25 7.89 33.93
CA ALA A 458 28.45 9.31 34.19
C ALA A 458 29.73 9.56 35.03
N GLU A 459 29.96 8.78 36.10
CA GLU A 459 31.17 8.86 36.91
C GLU A 459 32.45 8.67 36.07
N GLN A 460 32.43 7.72 35.13
CA GLN A 460 33.53 7.52 34.20
C GLN A 460 33.78 8.77 33.35
N PHE A 461 32.75 9.32 32.71
CA PHE A 461 32.91 10.49 31.82
C PHE A 461 33.36 11.74 32.57
N ILE A 462 32.88 11.96 33.79
CA ILE A 462 33.36 13.03 34.66
C ILE A 462 34.85 12.83 34.98
N GLY A 463 35.27 11.59 35.22
CA GLY A 463 36.70 11.24 35.39
C GLY A 463 37.56 11.46 34.14
N GLU A 464 36.96 11.38 32.95
CA GLU A 464 37.59 11.69 31.66
C GLU A 464 37.57 13.19 31.30
N GLY A 465 36.87 14.00 32.10
CA GLY A 465 36.87 15.47 32.01
C GLY A 465 35.59 16.09 31.46
N ALA A 466 34.53 15.29 31.25
CA ALA A 466 33.24 15.83 30.83
C ALA A 466 32.62 16.71 31.92
N ASP A 467 32.14 17.89 31.54
CA ASP A 467 31.50 18.85 32.45
C ASP A 467 30.04 19.18 32.09
N VAL A 468 29.52 18.59 31.01
CA VAL A 468 28.09 18.53 30.66
C VAL A 468 27.73 17.09 30.31
N ILE A 469 26.68 16.55 30.93
CA ILE A 469 26.17 15.19 30.69
C ILE A 469 24.73 15.23 30.20
N PHE A 470 24.47 14.64 29.04
CA PHE A 470 23.15 14.37 28.50
C PHE A 470 22.71 12.95 28.86
N GLY A 471 21.51 12.77 29.40
CA GLY A 471 20.92 11.47 29.67
C GLY A 471 19.79 11.17 28.71
N ALA A 472 19.96 10.19 27.81
CA ALA A 472 18.91 9.78 26.89
C ALA A 472 18.74 8.25 26.88
N GLY A 473 17.61 7.76 27.38
CA GLY A 473 17.35 6.32 27.46
C GLY A 473 16.75 5.90 28.79
N GLY A 474 15.60 6.49 29.10
CA GLY A 474 14.81 6.15 30.29
C GLY A 474 15.54 6.38 31.61
N GLY A 475 15.12 5.65 32.63
CA GLY A 475 15.68 5.68 33.98
C GLY A 475 17.19 5.43 34.08
N THR A 476 17.81 4.74 33.11
CA THR A 476 19.27 4.63 33.03
C THR A 476 19.92 5.99 32.73
N GLY A 477 19.43 6.70 31.71
CA GLY A 477 19.90 8.05 31.37
C GLY A 477 19.68 9.03 32.53
N THR A 478 18.47 9.04 33.09
CA THR A 478 18.11 9.84 34.27
C THR A 478 19.06 9.58 35.46
N GLY A 479 19.37 8.31 35.77
CA GLY A 479 20.31 7.99 36.85
C GLY A 479 21.72 8.55 36.62
N GLY A 480 22.16 8.63 35.36
CA GLY A 480 23.41 9.26 34.96
C GLY A 480 23.42 10.77 35.23
N ILE A 481 22.38 11.47 34.80
CA ILE A 481 22.31 12.93 34.96
C ILE A 481 22.06 13.36 36.41
N GLN A 482 21.26 12.62 37.19
CA GLN A 482 21.10 12.88 38.62
C GLN A 482 22.43 12.72 39.36
N PHE A 483 23.22 11.70 39.02
CA PHE A 483 24.54 11.53 39.60
C PHE A 483 25.47 12.71 39.25
N ALA A 484 25.54 13.07 37.96
CA ALA A 484 26.37 14.17 37.48
C ALA A 484 25.99 15.51 38.13
N ALA A 485 24.70 15.84 38.11
CA ALA A 485 24.13 17.02 38.73
C ALA A 485 24.48 17.11 40.23
N ALA A 486 24.37 16.00 40.97
CA ALA A 486 24.74 15.96 42.39
C ALA A 486 26.25 16.17 42.64
N GLN A 487 27.11 15.96 41.62
CA GLN A 487 28.54 16.29 41.66
C GLN A 487 28.85 17.74 41.24
N GLY A 488 27.86 18.53 40.84
CA GLY A 488 28.04 19.89 40.32
C GLY A 488 28.41 19.93 38.84
N VAL A 489 28.16 18.86 38.10
CA VAL A 489 28.34 18.77 36.64
C VAL A 489 27.01 19.13 35.99
N LEU A 490 27.04 19.88 34.89
CA LEU A 490 25.81 20.29 34.20
C LEU A 490 25.11 19.06 33.60
N ALA A 491 23.79 19.04 33.69
CA ALA A 491 22.94 17.93 33.29
C ALA A 491 21.91 18.39 32.26
N ILE A 492 21.58 17.50 31.32
CA ILE A 492 20.54 17.69 30.31
C ILE A 492 19.62 16.48 30.35
N GLY A 493 18.33 16.70 30.60
CA GLY A 493 17.29 15.67 30.61
C GLY A 493 16.74 15.35 29.22
N VAL A 494 15.75 14.46 29.15
CA VAL A 494 15.11 14.04 27.90
C VAL A 494 13.61 13.74 28.08
N ASP A 495 12.91 13.64 26.95
CA ASP A 495 11.49 13.34 26.76
C ASP A 495 10.57 14.43 27.27
N GLN A 496 10.64 14.75 28.55
CA GLN A 496 9.90 15.83 29.17
C GLN A 496 10.82 16.71 30.01
N ASP A 497 10.22 17.73 30.60
CA ASP A 497 10.92 18.61 31.53
C ASP A 497 11.21 17.90 32.85
N GLU A 498 12.36 17.20 32.90
CA GLU A 498 12.80 16.43 34.07
C GLU A 498 13.01 17.29 35.32
N TYR A 499 13.02 18.63 35.20
CA TYR A 499 13.00 19.51 36.36
C TYR A 499 11.81 19.20 37.28
N PHE A 500 10.62 18.97 36.71
CA PHE A 500 9.41 18.74 37.49
C PHE A 500 9.23 17.29 37.93
N THR A 501 9.80 16.33 37.20
CA THR A 501 9.68 14.90 37.54
C THR A 501 10.90 14.43 38.32
N ASN A 502 11.98 14.12 37.61
CA ASN A 502 13.11 13.40 38.18
C ASN A 502 14.01 14.29 39.04
N PHE A 503 13.81 15.61 39.00
CA PHE A 503 14.45 16.57 39.89
C PHE A 503 13.51 17.20 40.93
N ASP A 504 12.28 16.68 41.08
CA ASP A 504 11.30 17.05 42.13
C ASP A 504 11.09 18.57 42.23
N ALA A 505 10.90 19.22 41.10
CA ALA A 505 10.69 20.67 40.97
C ALA A 505 11.77 21.53 41.67
N GLY A 506 13.01 21.05 41.67
CA GLY A 506 14.17 21.76 42.27
C GLY A 506 14.61 21.22 43.62
N GLU A 507 13.88 20.28 44.22
CA GLU A 507 14.19 19.76 45.57
C GLU A 507 15.26 18.64 45.54
N SER A 508 15.50 18.03 44.37
CA SER A 508 16.53 17.00 44.23
C SER A 508 17.96 17.57 44.24
N PRO A 509 18.94 16.85 44.82
CA PRO A 509 20.33 17.33 44.84
C PRO A 509 20.88 17.61 43.44
N GLY A 510 21.35 18.84 43.21
CA GLY A 510 21.93 19.25 41.94
C GLY A 510 20.90 19.68 40.90
N ALA A 511 19.62 19.84 41.24
CA ALA A 511 18.62 20.37 40.32
C ALA A 511 19.00 21.74 39.73
N GLU A 512 19.77 22.55 40.46
CA GLU A 512 20.37 23.80 39.95
C GLU A 512 21.42 23.59 38.85
N ASN A 513 21.80 22.35 38.54
CA ASN A 513 22.72 22.00 37.46
C ASN A 513 22.00 21.40 36.24
N LEU A 514 20.67 21.19 36.29
CA LEU A 514 19.88 20.77 35.14
C LEU A 514 19.62 21.98 34.23
N ILE A 515 20.38 22.10 33.13
CA ILE A 515 20.36 23.31 32.30
C ILE A 515 19.22 23.36 31.28
N THR A 516 18.69 22.19 30.90
CA THR A 516 17.54 22.01 30.01
C THR A 516 17.16 20.52 29.95
N SER A 517 16.12 20.19 29.19
CA SER A 517 15.77 18.83 28.78
C SER A 517 15.42 18.83 27.29
N ALA A 518 15.84 17.81 26.54
CA ALA A 518 15.43 17.62 25.15
C ALA A 518 13.98 17.11 25.13
N LEU A 519 13.04 17.95 24.70
CA LEU A 519 11.61 17.65 24.77
C LEU A 519 11.17 16.82 23.56
N LYS A 520 10.35 15.82 23.83
CA LYS A 520 9.68 14.92 22.88
C LYS A 520 8.21 14.85 23.27
N SER A 521 7.32 15.40 22.45
CA SER A 521 5.90 15.59 22.77
C SER A 521 5.10 14.28 22.66
N VAL A 522 5.48 13.25 23.44
CA VAL A 522 4.87 11.92 23.41
C VAL A 522 3.41 11.98 23.85
N ASP A 523 3.12 12.75 24.89
CA ASP A 523 1.76 12.98 25.40
C ASP A 523 0.87 13.62 24.34
N VAL A 524 1.41 14.55 23.55
CA VAL A 524 0.72 15.18 22.43
C VAL A 524 0.44 14.15 21.34
N SER A 525 1.43 13.33 20.96
CA SER A 525 1.23 12.30 19.94
C SER A 525 0.09 11.32 20.28
N VAL A 526 0.01 10.90 21.55
CA VAL A 526 -1.05 10.00 22.02
C VAL A 526 -2.39 10.74 22.09
N TYR A 527 -2.39 11.96 22.63
CA TYR A 527 -3.60 12.77 22.75
C TYR A 527 -4.21 13.07 21.38
N ASP A 528 -3.40 13.51 20.41
CA ASP A 528 -3.84 13.90 19.07
C ASP A 528 -4.51 12.73 18.36
N MET A 529 -3.91 11.54 18.42
CA MET A 529 -4.44 10.34 17.77
C MET A 529 -5.73 9.84 18.44
N ILE A 530 -5.84 9.91 19.77
CA ILE A 530 -7.11 9.62 20.45
C ILE A 530 -8.16 10.68 20.09
N ALA A 531 -7.79 11.96 20.07
CA ALA A 531 -8.67 13.06 19.73
C ALA A 531 -9.21 12.92 18.30
N ALA A 532 -8.37 12.49 17.36
CA ALA A 532 -8.78 12.16 16.00
C ALA A 532 -9.83 11.04 15.98
N LEU A 533 -9.57 9.91 16.65
CA LEU A 533 -10.47 8.75 16.67
C LEU A 533 -11.83 9.04 17.32
N VAL A 534 -11.91 9.95 18.28
CA VAL A 534 -13.19 10.38 18.88
C VAL A 534 -13.88 11.50 18.09
N GLY A 535 -13.35 11.89 16.94
CA GLY A 535 -13.91 12.93 16.07
C GLY A 535 -13.80 14.35 16.63
N ALA A 536 -12.77 14.65 17.43
CA ALA A 536 -12.55 16.00 17.94
C ALA A 536 -12.15 16.96 16.81
N GLU A 537 -12.78 18.14 16.76
CA GLU A 537 -12.48 19.15 15.73
C GLU A 537 -10.99 19.52 15.71
N GLY A 538 -10.38 19.46 14.53
CA GLY A 538 -8.99 19.88 14.29
C GLY A 538 -7.94 18.79 14.49
N TYR A 539 -8.36 17.54 14.67
CA TYR A 539 -7.49 16.36 14.69
C TYR A 539 -7.86 15.43 13.55
N GLU A 540 -6.86 14.76 12.99
CA GLU A 540 -6.99 13.87 11.83
C GLU A 540 -6.35 12.52 12.17
N TRP A 541 -7.03 11.44 11.80
CA TRP A 541 -6.55 10.09 12.05
C TRP A 541 -5.55 9.72 10.96
N MET A 542 -4.33 9.38 11.35
CA MET A 542 -3.23 9.05 10.44
C MET A 542 -3.07 7.54 10.25
N GLY A 543 -4.18 6.80 10.28
CA GLY A 543 -4.17 5.35 10.10
C GLY A 543 -3.56 4.93 8.77
N GLY A 544 -2.76 3.85 8.78
CA GLY A 544 -2.05 3.39 7.58
C GLY A 544 -0.80 4.20 7.23
N ASP A 545 -0.53 5.31 7.96
CA ASP A 545 0.69 6.11 7.84
C ASP A 545 1.38 6.40 9.19
N ASN A 546 2.56 7.01 9.14
CA ASN A 546 3.31 7.43 10.31
C ASN A 546 3.07 8.92 10.62
N TYR A 547 2.69 9.23 11.86
CA TYR A 547 2.55 10.61 12.34
C TYR A 547 3.89 11.15 12.84
N LEU A 548 4.51 12.08 12.11
CA LEU A 548 5.81 12.66 12.43
C LEU A 548 5.70 13.94 13.29
N LEU A 549 6.34 13.92 14.46
CA LEU A 549 6.47 15.04 15.38
C LEU A 549 7.87 15.65 15.32
N GLU A 550 7.96 16.92 14.99
CA GLU A 550 9.22 17.62 14.73
C GLU A 550 9.18 19.10 15.14
N ALA A 551 10.26 19.85 14.91
CA ALA A 551 10.34 21.26 15.28
C ALA A 551 9.22 22.08 14.62
N ALA A 552 8.97 21.82 13.32
CA ALA A 552 8.00 22.55 12.51
C ALA A 552 6.58 22.51 13.08
N ASN A 553 6.19 21.41 13.73
CA ASN A 553 4.89 21.24 14.38
C ASN A 553 4.96 21.28 15.92
N ASN A 554 6.09 21.68 16.51
CA ASN A 554 6.35 21.69 17.96
C ASN A 554 6.25 20.29 18.62
N GLY A 555 6.44 19.24 17.84
CA GLY A 555 6.53 17.86 18.32
C GLY A 555 7.82 17.56 19.08
N ILE A 556 8.83 18.41 18.94
CA ILE A 556 10.05 18.39 19.75
C ILE A 556 10.45 19.80 20.21
N GLY A 557 11.40 19.87 21.14
CA GLY A 557 11.95 21.16 21.58
C GLY A 557 12.99 21.02 22.69
N PHE A 558 13.09 22.05 23.52
CA PHE A 558 13.96 22.08 24.70
C PHE A 558 13.30 22.81 25.87
N ALA A 559 13.55 22.35 27.09
CA ALA A 559 13.00 22.93 28.31
C ALA A 559 13.73 24.23 28.71
N PRO A 560 13.08 25.16 29.42
CA PRO A 560 13.77 26.30 30.02
C PRO A 560 14.75 25.86 31.11
N ALA A 561 15.69 26.73 31.47
CA ALA A 561 16.75 26.43 32.44
C ALA A 561 16.32 26.41 33.92
N HIS A 562 15.10 26.85 34.23
CA HIS A 562 14.56 26.96 35.60
C HIS A 562 15.53 27.63 36.61
N ASP A 563 16.10 26.83 37.52
CA ASP A 563 17.00 27.25 38.59
C ASP A 563 18.49 27.28 38.17
N ALA A 564 18.82 26.73 37.00
CA ALA A 564 20.19 26.69 36.52
C ALA A 564 20.68 28.07 36.02
N ASP A 565 21.95 28.35 36.28
CA ASP A 565 22.61 29.62 35.89
C ASP A 565 23.04 29.60 34.41
N VAL A 566 22.05 29.50 33.50
CA VAL A 566 22.27 29.58 32.05
C VAL A 566 22.24 31.05 31.62
N PRO A 567 23.30 31.58 30.99
CA PRO A 567 23.29 32.95 30.48
C PRO A 567 22.19 33.17 29.45
N ALA A 568 21.48 34.30 29.51
CA ALA A 568 20.40 34.62 28.58
C ALA A 568 20.83 34.56 27.10
N GLU A 569 22.07 34.94 26.80
CA GLU A 569 22.65 34.87 25.46
C GLU A 569 22.79 33.43 24.93
N VAL A 570 22.92 32.45 25.82
CA VAL A 570 22.91 31.02 25.45
C VAL A 570 21.48 30.61 25.11
N THR A 571 20.49 30.94 25.95
CA THR A 571 19.07 30.63 25.67
C THR A 571 18.61 31.29 24.36
N GLU A 572 18.88 32.58 24.16
CA GLU A 572 18.56 33.29 22.91
C GLU A 572 19.21 32.60 21.70
N ARG A 573 20.44 32.11 21.83
CA ARG A 573 21.12 31.39 20.75
C ARG A 573 20.46 30.06 20.43
N ILE A 574 19.94 29.33 21.42
CA ILE A 574 19.23 28.07 21.18
C ILE A 574 17.84 28.32 20.58
N GLU A 575 17.14 29.37 21.01
CA GLU A 575 15.88 29.81 20.37
C GLU A 575 16.07 30.17 18.89
N GLU A 576 17.18 30.84 18.54
CA GLU A 576 17.53 31.09 17.14
C GLU A 576 17.76 29.79 16.34
N ILE A 577 18.46 28.82 16.92
CA ILE A 577 18.70 27.52 16.27
C ILE A 577 17.38 26.77 16.11
N PHE A 578 16.52 26.79 17.13
CA PHE A 578 15.20 26.17 17.06
C PHE A 578 14.37 26.77 15.94
N ALA A 579 14.30 28.10 15.83
CA ALA A 579 13.59 28.76 14.74
C ALA A 579 14.10 28.36 13.34
N LEU A 580 15.40 28.09 13.18
CA LEU A 580 15.97 27.59 11.92
C LEU A 580 15.59 26.13 11.63
N LEU A 581 15.49 25.28 12.66
CA LEU A 581 14.97 23.92 12.51
C LEU A 581 13.47 23.95 12.15
N GLN A 582 12.69 24.82 12.81
CA GLN A 582 11.26 24.99 12.53
C GLN A 582 10.99 25.44 11.10
N SER A 583 11.85 26.30 10.53
CA SER A 583 11.70 26.76 9.14
C SER A 583 12.33 25.83 8.10
N GLY A 584 13.05 24.79 8.52
CA GLY A 584 13.83 23.92 7.62
C GLY A 584 15.08 24.59 7.04
N GLU A 585 15.47 25.79 7.49
CA GLU A 585 16.70 26.45 7.07
C GLU A 585 17.97 25.78 7.64
N LEU A 586 17.81 25.01 8.72
CA LEU A 586 18.86 24.19 9.31
C LEU A 586 18.46 22.72 9.27
N ASP A 587 19.36 21.91 8.74
CA ASP A 587 19.29 20.44 8.77
C ASP A 587 20.31 19.94 9.80
N THR A 588 19.93 18.95 10.60
CA THR A 588 20.80 18.35 11.63
C THR A 588 21.91 17.48 11.03
N GLY A 589 21.76 17.05 9.78
CA GLY A 589 22.61 16.09 9.09
C GLY A 589 22.47 14.67 9.63
N VAL A 590 21.36 14.38 10.31
CA VAL A 590 20.98 13.05 10.80
C VAL A 590 19.76 12.61 10.02
N ASP A 591 19.80 11.41 9.46
CA ASP A 591 18.66 10.86 8.71
C ASP A 591 17.42 10.82 9.62
N GLY A 592 16.32 11.36 9.08
CA GLY A 592 15.08 11.68 9.78
C GLY A 592 14.30 10.49 10.30
#